data_AF-A0A845QBA1-F1
#
_entry.id   AF-A0A845QBA1-F1
#
_cell.length_a   1.000
_cell.length_b   1.000
_cell.length_c   1.000
_cell.angle_alpha   90.00
_cell.angle_beta   90.00
_cell.angle_gamma   90.00
#
_symmetry.space_group_name_H-M   'P 1'
#
loop_
_entity.id
_entity.type
_entity.pdbx_description
1 polymer ?
#
loop_
_entity_poly.entity_id
_entity_poly.type
_entity_poly.pdbx_seq_one_letter_code
_entity_poly.pdbx_strand_id
1 'polypeptide(L)'
;MTVVGPVADRSELILGRIKARRWQIAFTYFLTLLENGFTLVYPWAIGLAINGLITDAHEMIAPLVVIWITHIAVGGLRQVYDTNLFSRLYASIASDIVMVQKAQGEEVSEISARVDMAYEIADFMEEDVPRIMAAMAGLLGGVAMLFFYDLVAGAIMAFLLVPVGIINAVMGSKALRFSRNFNNEFERQVDIIDEGRRRPVLLHFGRLAQWRIRLSNADAASWTLAEGLALIATVLVLFQVASQPGVLAGTIFASIAYVLRVIESMDEIPGTVQNVMHLIDIRSRISNADKAD
;
A
#
# COMPACT_ATOMS: atom_id res chain seq x y z
N MET A 1 38.17 -22.40 -26.78
CA MET A 1 37.54 -21.09 -26.97
C MET A 1 36.07 -21.32 -27.30
N THR A 2 35.25 -21.52 -26.26
CA THR A 2 33.80 -21.52 -26.38
C THR A 2 33.33 -20.08 -26.25
N VAL A 3 32.73 -19.58 -27.32
CA VAL A 3 32.20 -18.22 -27.45
C VAL A 3 31.13 -18.03 -26.38
N VAL A 4 31.44 -17.22 -25.38
CA VAL A 4 30.46 -16.69 -24.42
C VAL A 4 29.52 -15.82 -25.24
N GLY A 5 28.26 -16.24 -25.37
CA GLY A 5 27.21 -15.48 -26.05
C GLY A 5 26.99 -14.11 -25.40
N PRO A 6 26.26 -13.21 -26.07
CA PRO A 6 26.06 -11.85 -25.59
C PRO A 6 25.45 -11.87 -24.18
N VAL A 7 26.05 -11.05 -23.31
CA VAL A 7 25.66 -10.84 -21.92
C VAL A 7 24.18 -10.46 -21.90
N ALA A 8 23.30 -11.38 -21.48
CA ALA A 8 21.94 -11.03 -21.16
C ALA A 8 22.01 -9.97 -20.06
N ASP A 9 21.39 -8.81 -20.30
CA ASP A 9 21.45 -7.68 -19.38
C ASP A 9 20.92 -8.12 -18.00
N ARG A 10 21.55 -7.66 -16.92
CA ARG A 10 21.34 -8.12 -15.54
C ARG A 10 19.87 -7.96 -15.11
N SER A 11 19.20 -6.97 -15.69
CA SER A 11 17.76 -6.72 -15.58
C SER A 11 16.90 -7.76 -16.33
N GLU A 12 17.41 -8.35 -17.40
CA GLU A 12 16.74 -9.36 -18.23
C GLU A 12 16.57 -10.71 -17.52
N LEU A 13 17.44 -11.06 -16.56
CA LEU A 13 17.27 -12.29 -15.77
C LEU A 13 16.04 -12.20 -14.86
N ILE A 14 15.95 -11.12 -14.08
CA ILE A 14 14.80 -10.84 -13.19
C ILE A 14 13.53 -10.68 -14.02
N LEU A 15 13.57 -9.81 -15.05
CA LEU A 15 12.43 -9.55 -15.93
C LEU A 15 12.02 -10.81 -16.72
N GLY A 16 12.96 -11.67 -17.09
CA GLY A 16 12.72 -12.92 -17.80
C GLY A 16 11.93 -13.90 -16.96
N ARG A 17 12.29 -14.06 -15.68
CA ARG A 17 11.56 -14.93 -14.74
C ARG A 17 10.17 -14.40 -14.41
N ILE A 18 10.04 -13.09 -14.20
CA ILE A 18 8.74 -12.44 -14.00
C ILE A 18 7.85 -12.63 -15.24
N LYS A 19 8.39 -12.40 -16.45
CA LYS A 19 7.67 -12.61 -17.71
C LYS A 19 7.23 -14.06 -17.90
N ALA A 20 8.08 -15.03 -17.53
CA ALA A 20 7.75 -16.44 -17.62
C ALA A 20 6.55 -16.82 -16.74
N ARG A 21 6.38 -16.16 -15.58
CA ARG A 21 5.26 -16.38 -14.65
C ARG A 21 4.15 -15.33 -14.75
N ARG A 22 4.15 -14.47 -15.77
CA ARG A 22 3.22 -13.33 -15.88
C ARG A 22 1.74 -13.69 -15.73
N TRP A 23 1.33 -14.86 -16.24
CA TRP A 23 -0.05 -15.33 -16.14
C TRP A 23 -0.42 -15.78 -14.73
N GLN A 24 0.53 -16.35 -14.00
CA GLN A 24 0.34 -16.73 -12.60
C GLN A 24 0.21 -15.48 -11.72
N ILE A 25 1.07 -14.49 -11.96
CA ILE A 25 1.04 -13.19 -11.28
C ILE A 25 -0.26 -12.44 -11.60
N ALA A 26 -0.67 -12.41 -12.87
CA ALA A 26 -1.94 -11.80 -13.26
C ALA A 26 -3.14 -12.49 -12.61
N PHE A 27 -3.10 -13.81 -12.45
CA PHE A 27 -4.15 -14.56 -11.76
C PHE A 27 -4.23 -14.22 -10.27
N THR A 28 -3.09 -14.12 -9.58
CA THR A 28 -3.01 -13.61 -8.20
C THR A 28 -3.67 -12.24 -8.08
N TYR A 29 -3.27 -11.29 -8.91
CA TYR A 29 -3.83 -9.93 -8.87
C TYR A 29 -5.32 -9.89 -9.24
N PHE A 30 -5.78 -10.77 -10.13
CA PHE A 30 -7.20 -10.93 -10.39
C PHE A 30 -7.95 -11.42 -9.15
N LEU A 31 -7.43 -12.42 -8.43
CA LEU A 31 -8.03 -12.87 -7.16
C LEU A 31 -8.03 -11.75 -6.10
N THR A 32 -6.96 -10.96 -6.03
CA THR A 32 -6.90 -9.78 -5.15
C THR A 32 -8.00 -8.77 -5.50
N LEU A 33 -8.23 -8.48 -6.78
CA LEU A 33 -9.33 -7.59 -7.20
C LEU A 33 -10.69 -8.20 -6.86
N LEU A 34 -10.85 -9.51 -7.00
CA LEU A 34 -12.09 -10.21 -6.67
C LEU A 34 -12.40 -10.11 -5.17
N GLU A 35 -11.40 -10.31 -4.30
CA GLU A 35 -11.52 -10.08 -2.85
C GLU A 35 -11.91 -8.66 -2.51
N ASN A 36 -11.23 -7.68 -3.10
CA ASN A 36 -11.58 -6.28 -2.91
C ASN A 36 -13.00 -5.95 -3.42
N GLY A 37 -13.47 -6.65 -4.46
CA GLY A 37 -14.86 -6.61 -4.90
C GLY A 37 -15.81 -7.11 -3.81
N PHE A 38 -15.52 -8.25 -3.18
CA PHE A 38 -16.35 -8.75 -2.08
C PHE A 38 -16.35 -7.82 -0.86
N THR A 39 -15.19 -7.28 -0.49
CA THR A 39 -15.12 -6.33 0.64
C THR A 39 -15.93 -5.06 0.38
N LEU A 40 -15.98 -4.62 -0.89
CA LEU A 40 -16.82 -3.50 -1.29
C LEU A 40 -18.32 -3.83 -1.32
N VAL A 41 -18.70 -5.06 -1.58
CA VAL A 41 -20.12 -5.47 -1.59
C VAL A 41 -20.65 -5.71 -0.16
N TYR A 42 -19.79 -5.96 0.82
CA TYR A 42 -20.23 -6.25 2.20
C TYR A 42 -21.17 -5.21 2.82
N PRO A 43 -20.87 -3.89 2.82
CA PRO A 43 -21.77 -2.92 3.42
C PRO A 43 -23.18 -2.95 2.82
N TRP A 44 -23.28 -3.12 1.49
CA TRP A 44 -24.56 -3.29 0.80
C TRP A 44 -25.28 -4.58 1.24
N ALA A 45 -24.59 -5.71 1.30
CA ALA A 45 -25.19 -6.98 1.69
C ALA A 45 -25.66 -6.97 3.16
N ILE A 46 -24.89 -6.34 4.05
CA ILE A 46 -25.27 -6.13 5.44
C ILE A 46 -26.48 -5.18 5.53
N GLY A 47 -26.49 -4.09 4.76
CA GLY A 47 -27.63 -3.18 4.70
C GLY A 47 -28.92 -3.89 4.26
N LEU A 48 -28.84 -4.74 3.25
CA LEU A 48 -29.97 -5.57 2.81
C LEU A 48 -30.46 -6.52 3.91
N ALA A 49 -29.53 -7.21 4.59
CA ALA A 49 -29.86 -8.11 5.69
C ALA A 49 -30.51 -7.37 6.87
N ILE A 50 -30.01 -6.19 7.24
CA ILE A 50 -30.60 -5.33 8.29
C ILE A 50 -32.04 -4.98 7.94
N ASN A 51 -32.29 -4.50 6.71
CA ASN A 51 -33.62 -4.11 6.27
C ASN A 51 -34.60 -5.29 6.29
N GLY A 52 -34.17 -6.44 5.79
CA GLY A 52 -35.01 -7.64 5.78
C GLY A 52 -35.31 -8.14 7.19
N LEU A 53 -34.31 -8.22 8.06
CA LEU A 53 -34.50 -8.66 9.44
C LEU A 53 -35.44 -7.76 10.25
N ILE A 54 -35.37 -6.44 10.06
CA ILE A 54 -36.30 -5.49 10.69
C ILE A 54 -37.75 -5.69 10.20
N THR A 55 -37.92 -6.18 8.98
CA THR A 55 -39.22 -6.38 8.33
C THR A 55 -39.67 -7.84 8.30
N ASP A 56 -39.05 -8.71 9.11
CA ASP A 56 -39.29 -10.15 9.19
C ASP A 56 -39.03 -10.95 7.88
N ALA A 57 -38.40 -10.33 6.88
CA ALA A 57 -37.95 -10.95 5.63
C ALA A 57 -36.55 -11.59 5.81
N HIS A 58 -36.51 -12.73 6.51
CA HIS A 58 -35.29 -13.44 6.91
C HIS A 58 -34.44 -13.92 5.72
N GLU A 59 -35.07 -14.16 4.57
CA GLU A 59 -34.41 -14.55 3.32
C GLU A 59 -33.39 -13.51 2.83
N MET A 60 -33.50 -12.25 3.25
CA MET A 60 -32.59 -11.17 2.87
C MET A 60 -31.19 -11.30 3.51
N ILE A 61 -30.99 -12.25 4.44
CA ILE A 61 -29.65 -12.62 4.92
C ILE A 61 -28.87 -13.41 3.85
N ALA A 62 -29.56 -14.13 2.95
CA ALA A 62 -28.90 -15.07 2.04
C ALA A 62 -27.78 -14.43 1.18
N PRO A 63 -27.94 -13.22 0.60
CA PRO A 63 -26.87 -12.57 -0.14
C PRO A 63 -25.60 -12.35 0.70
N LEU A 64 -25.75 -11.92 1.96
CA LEU A 64 -24.62 -11.72 2.88
C LEU A 64 -23.87 -13.03 3.11
N VAL A 65 -24.58 -14.11 3.41
CA VAL A 65 -23.98 -15.44 3.65
C VAL A 65 -23.24 -15.94 2.41
N VAL A 66 -23.85 -15.84 1.23
CA VAL A 66 -23.26 -16.29 -0.04
C VAL A 66 -21.99 -15.50 -0.35
N ILE A 67 -22.04 -14.17 -0.24
CA ILE A 67 -20.85 -13.32 -0.44
C ILE A 67 -19.76 -13.69 0.55
N TRP A 68 -20.11 -13.89 1.82
CA TRP A 68 -19.13 -14.19 2.85
C TRP A 68 -18.44 -15.53 2.65
N ILE A 69 -19.19 -16.59 2.34
CA ILE A 69 -18.63 -17.92 2.05
C ILE A 69 -17.74 -17.86 0.81
N THR A 70 -18.19 -17.18 -0.25
CA THR A 70 -17.42 -17.04 -1.48
C THR A 70 -16.13 -16.27 -1.23
N HIS A 71 -16.19 -15.18 -0.46
CA HIS A 71 -15.03 -14.38 -0.10
C HIS A 71 -14.02 -15.20 0.73
N ILE A 72 -14.46 -15.98 1.72
CA ILE A 72 -13.55 -16.87 2.48
C ILE A 72 -12.87 -17.89 1.55
N ALA A 73 -13.62 -18.49 0.64
CA ALA A 73 -13.08 -19.49 -0.29
C ALA A 73 -12.02 -18.89 -1.23
N VAL A 74 -12.33 -17.73 -1.83
CA VAL A 74 -11.40 -16.99 -2.70
C VAL A 74 -10.18 -16.51 -1.90
N GLY A 75 -10.41 -15.93 -0.72
CA GLY A 75 -9.43 -15.50 0.28
C GLY A 75 -8.38 -16.56 0.57
N GLY A 76 -8.85 -17.72 1.02
CA GLY A 76 -7.98 -18.85 1.35
C GLY A 76 -7.21 -19.37 0.15
N LEU A 77 -7.86 -19.46 -1.02
CA LEU A 77 -7.19 -19.90 -2.25
C LEU A 77 -6.08 -18.94 -2.67
N ARG A 78 -6.38 -17.63 -2.67
CA ARG A 78 -5.41 -16.60 -3.03
C ARG A 78 -4.22 -16.62 -2.09
N GLN A 79 -4.44 -16.61 -0.78
CA GLN A 79 -3.35 -16.59 0.21
C GLN A 79 -2.38 -17.76 0.04
N VAL A 80 -2.91 -18.97 -0.20
CA VAL A 80 -2.06 -20.16 -0.46
C VAL A 80 -1.32 -20.02 -1.79
N TYR A 81 -1.98 -19.52 -2.83
CA TYR A 81 -1.40 -19.41 -4.16
C TYR A 81 -0.30 -18.35 -4.23
N ASP A 82 -0.52 -17.17 -3.64
CA ASP A 82 0.37 -16.01 -3.66
C ASP A 82 1.70 -16.35 -2.99
N THR A 83 1.69 -16.81 -1.75
CA THR A 83 2.92 -17.16 -1.01
C THR A 83 3.70 -18.27 -1.69
N ASN A 84 3.02 -19.28 -2.25
CA ASN A 84 3.69 -20.32 -3.02
C ASN A 84 4.33 -19.79 -4.31
N LEU A 85 3.66 -18.87 -5.01
CA LEU A 85 4.14 -18.31 -6.26
C LEU A 85 5.36 -17.42 -6.03
N PHE A 86 5.27 -16.45 -5.13
CA PHE A 86 6.31 -15.46 -4.88
C PHE A 86 7.53 -16.05 -4.17
N SER A 87 7.34 -16.98 -3.22
CA SER A 87 8.46 -17.73 -2.62
C SER A 87 9.27 -18.51 -3.66
N ARG A 88 8.58 -19.17 -4.61
CA ARG A 88 9.25 -19.90 -5.70
C ARG A 88 9.87 -18.97 -6.74
N LEU A 89 9.25 -17.82 -6.99
CA LEU A 89 9.80 -16.79 -7.88
C LEU A 89 11.12 -16.27 -7.30
N TYR A 90 11.11 -15.85 -6.03
CA TYR A 90 12.32 -15.43 -5.31
C TYR A 90 13.41 -16.50 -5.35
N ALA A 91 13.11 -17.74 -4.93
CA ALA A 91 14.10 -18.81 -4.92
C ALA A 91 14.73 -19.06 -6.30
N SER A 92 13.94 -18.97 -7.37
CA SER A 92 14.44 -19.11 -8.73
C SER A 92 15.34 -17.95 -9.17
N ILE A 93 14.97 -16.71 -8.86
CA ILE A 93 15.76 -15.52 -9.20
C ILE A 93 17.07 -15.53 -8.42
N ALA A 94 17.02 -15.75 -7.10
CA ALA A 94 18.20 -15.79 -6.24
C ALA A 94 19.19 -16.88 -6.67
N SER A 95 18.69 -18.08 -7.01
CA SER A 95 19.54 -19.18 -7.49
C SER A 95 20.24 -18.84 -8.81
N ASP A 96 19.52 -18.23 -9.76
CA ASP A 96 20.11 -17.82 -11.04
C ASP A 96 21.17 -16.74 -10.86
N ILE A 97 20.89 -15.73 -10.02
CA ILE A 97 21.84 -14.65 -9.67
C ILE A 97 23.14 -15.26 -9.16
N VAL A 98 23.06 -16.13 -8.15
CA VAL A 98 24.24 -16.76 -7.53
C VAL A 98 25.02 -17.60 -8.54
N MET A 99 24.35 -18.41 -9.37
CA MET A 99 25.03 -19.30 -10.31
C MET A 99 25.73 -18.54 -11.44
N VAL A 100 25.06 -17.53 -12.01
CA VAL A 100 25.61 -16.74 -13.12
C VAL A 100 26.76 -15.85 -12.65
N GLN A 101 26.60 -15.15 -11.52
CA GLN A 101 27.57 -14.14 -11.07
C GLN A 101 28.80 -14.76 -10.42
N LYS A 102 28.63 -15.88 -9.72
CA LYS A 102 29.79 -16.65 -9.22
C LYS A 102 30.63 -17.20 -10.38
N ALA A 103 30.01 -17.58 -11.49
CA ALA A 103 30.74 -18.00 -12.70
C ALA A 103 31.46 -16.82 -13.40
N GLN A 104 31.00 -15.59 -13.19
CA GLN A 104 31.61 -14.36 -13.69
C GLN A 104 32.74 -13.83 -12.78
N GLY A 105 32.90 -14.40 -11.58
CA GLY A 105 33.96 -14.04 -10.64
C GLY A 105 33.65 -12.81 -9.78
N GLU A 106 32.38 -12.42 -9.66
CA GLU A 106 31.98 -11.30 -8.80
C GLU A 106 32.17 -11.59 -7.31
N GLU A 107 32.31 -10.52 -6.51
CA GLU A 107 32.46 -10.64 -5.06
C GLU A 107 31.18 -11.16 -4.39
N VAL A 108 31.35 -11.93 -3.33
CA VAL A 108 30.22 -12.51 -2.56
C VAL A 108 29.33 -11.41 -1.95
N SER A 109 29.91 -10.28 -1.56
CA SER A 109 29.21 -9.09 -1.05
C SER A 109 28.21 -8.53 -2.07
N GLU A 110 28.65 -8.42 -3.33
CA GLU A 110 27.86 -7.90 -4.43
C GLU A 110 26.74 -8.87 -4.83
N ILE A 111 27.05 -10.17 -4.91
CA ILE A 111 26.06 -11.22 -5.16
C ILE A 111 24.99 -11.23 -4.06
N SER A 112 25.39 -11.10 -2.78
CA SER A 112 24.46 -11.06 -1.65
C SER A 112 23.51 -9.87 -1.74
N ALA A 113 24.03 -8.67 -1.98
CA ALA A 113 23.20 -7.48 -2.15
C ALA A 113 22.16 -7.67 -3.27
N ARG A 114 22.53 -8.33 -4.36
CA ARG A 114 21.62 -8.62 -5.49
C ARG A 114 20.55 -9.65 -5.15
N VAL A 115 20.87 -10.65 -4.34
CA VAL A 115 19.86 -11.59 -3.82
C VAL A 115 18.88 -10.88 -2.88
N ASP A 116 19.36 -9.98 -2.02
CA ASP A 116 18.51 -9.21 -1.11
C ASP A 116 17.54 -8.31 -1.90
N MET A 117 17.99 -7.70 -2.99
CA MET A 117 17.11 -6.88 -3.84
C MET A 117 16.08 -7.70 -4.62
N ALA A 118 16.44 -8.91 -5.06
CA ALA A 118 15.48 -9.83 -5.65
C ALA A 118 14.40 -10.25 -4.64
N TYR A 119 14.76 -10.37 -3.36
CA TYR A 119 13.80 -10.59 -2.28
C TYR A 119 12.86 -9.39 -2.14
N GLU A 120 13.40 -8.16 -2.03
CA GLU A 120 12.59 -6.93 -1.90
C GLU A 120 11.61 -6.73 -3.08
N ILE A 121 12.01 -7.05 -4.31
CA ILE A 121 11.11 -6.98 -5.48
C ILE A 121 9.99 -8.02 -5.36
N ALA A 122 10.31 -9.26 -5.00
CA ALA A 122 9.30 -10.31 -4.86
C ALA A 122 8.32 -10.00 -3.73
N ASP A 123 8.84 -9.52 -2.59
CA ASP A 123 8.09 -9.09 -1.42
C ASP A 123 7.16 -7.91 -1.74
N PHE A 124 7.65 -6.89 -2.45
CA PHE A 124 6.83 -5.77 -2.92
C PHE A 124 5.69 -6.24 -3.84
N MET A 125 5.93 -7.21 -4.71
CA MET A 125 4.90 -7.77 -5.59
C MET A 125 3.87 -8.61 -4.82
N GLU A 126 4.29 -9.31 -3.77
CA GLU A 126 3.42 -10.15 -2.93
C GLU A 126 2.57 -9.31 -1.97
N GLU A 127 3.14 -8.30 -1.33
CA GLU A 127 2.48 -7.57 -0.24
C GLU A 127 2.04 -6.17 -0.65
N ASP A 128 2.96 -5.37 -1.19
CA ASP A 128 2.70 -3.95 -1.43
C ASP A 128 1.75 -3.74 -2.60
N VAL A 129 1.95 -4.42 -3.74
CA VAL A 129 1.05 -4.30 -4.91
C VAL A 129 -0.40 -4.61 -4.54
N PRO A 130 -0.73 -5.74 -3.90
CA PRO A 130 -2.08 -6.00 -3.40
C PRO A 130 -2.61 -4.95 -2.43
N ARG A 131 -1.77 -4.40 -1.54
CA ARG A 131 -2.15 -3.31 -0.64
C ARG A 131 -2.52 -2.04 -1.41
N ILE A 132 -1.76 -1.66 -2.43
CA ILE A 132 -2.09 -0.52 -3.31
C ILE A 132 -3.44 -0.76 -3.98
N MET A 133 -3.65 -1.97 -4.50
CA MET A 133 -4.89 -2.34 -5.18
C MET A 133 -6.08 -2.28 -4.22
N ALA A 134 -5.92 -2.74 -2.98
CA ALA A 134 -6.94 -2.66 -1.94
C ALA A 134 -7.30 -1.21 -1.58
N ALA A 135 -6.29 -0.37 -1.32
CA ALA A 135 -6.50 1.05 -1.05
C ALA A 135 -7.20 1.76 -2.23
N MET A 136 -6.78 1.49 -3.48
CA MET A 136 -7.43 2.07 -4.66
C MET A 136 -8.87 1.56 -4.83
N ALA A 137 -9.12 0.27 -4.64
CA ALA A 137 -10.44 -0.32 -4.75
C ALA A 137 -11.39 0.20 -3.66
N GLY A 138 -10.90 0.34 -2.42
CA GLY A 138 -11.67 0.90 -1.31
C GLY A 138 -11.98 2.39 -1.50
N LEU A 139 -11.01 3.17 -1.99
CA LEU A 139 -11.20 4.60 -2.25
C LEU A 139 -12.17 4.84 -3.42
N LEU A 140 -11.86 4.30 -4.60
CA LEU A 140 -12.66 4.51 -5.81
C LEU A 140 -14.00 3.80 -5.73
N GLY A 141 -13.98 2.55 -5.26
CA GLY A 141 -15.18 1.74 -5.08
C GLY A 141 -16.09 2.30 -4.00
N GLY A 142 -15.54 2.77 -2.87
CA GLY A 142 -16.34 3.37 -1.80
C GLY A 142 -17.06 4.63 -2.25
N VAL A 143 -16.36 5.53 -2.96
CA VAL A 143 -16.98 6.73 -3.56
C VAL A 143 -18.02 6.34 -4.62
N ALA A 144 -17.74 5.37 -5.49
CA ALA A 144 -18.68 4.89 -6.49
C ALA A 144 -19.95 4.30 -5.86
N MET A 145 -19.80 3.52 -4.78
CA MET A 145 -20.92 2.99 -4.02
C MET A 145 -21.72 4.11 -3.35
N LEU A 146 -21.08 5.14 -2.82
CA LEU A 146 -21.81 6.30 -2.30
C LEU A 146 -22.63 7.00 -3.38
N PHE A 147 -22.09 7.19 -4.59
CA PHE A 147 -22.87 7.71 -5.72
C PHE A 147 -24.04 6.80 -6.10
N PHE A 148 -23.91 5.49 -5.95
CA PHE A 148 -25.00 4.54 -6.15
C PHE A 148 -26.12 4.70 -5.12
N TYR A 149 -25.79 5.04 -3.87
CA TYR A 149 -26.77 5.24 -2.79
C TYR A 149 -27.40 6.64 -2.80
N ASP A 150 -26.59 7.69 -2.91
CA ASP A 150 -27.04 9.08 -2.93
C ASP A 150 -26.00 9.98 -3.66
N LEU A 151 -26.45 10.69 -4.70
CA LEU A 151 -25.58 11.50 -5.55
C LEU A 151 -24.83 12.59 -4.77
N VAL A 152 -25.49 13.19 -3.77
CA VAL A 152 -24.92 14.26 -2.96
C VAL A 152 -23.88 13.69 -1.99
N ALA A 153 -24.15 12.54 -1.38
CA ALA A 153 -23.22 11.83 -0.52
C ALA A 153 -21.93 11.44 -1.26
N GLY A 154 -22.07 10.88 -2.47
CA GLY A 154 -20.94 10.59 -3.34
C GLY A 154 -20.13 11.84 -3.70
N ALA A 155 -20.81 12.95 -3.99
CA ALA A 155 -20.16 14.23 -4.30
C ALA A 155 -19.41 14.82 -3.09
N ILE A 156 -19.96 14.74 -1.88
CA ILE A 156 -19.29 15.18 -0.65
C ILE A 156 -17.98 14.42 -0.45
N MET A 157 -18.00 13.09 -0.57
CA MET A 157 -16.80 12.27 -0.39
C MET A 157 -15.80 12.44 -1.54
N ALA A 158 -16.24 12.58 -2.79
CA ALA A 158 -15.35 12.89 -3.89
C ALA A 158 -14.66 14.26 -3.70
N PHE A 159 -15.41 15.26 -3.22
CA PHE A 159 -14.86 16.59 -2.93
C PHE A 159 -13.87 16.55 -1.77
N LEU A 160 -14.10 15.74 -0.72
CA LEU A 160 -13.17 15.55 0.41
C LEU A 160 -11.77 15.13 -0.03
N LEU A 161 -11.65 14.31 -1.09
CA LEU A 161 -10.36 13.81 -1.55
C LEU A 161 -9.42 14.92 -2.05
N VAL A 162 -9.97 16.04 -2.54
CA VAL A 162 -9.17 17.16 -3.06
C VAL A 162 -8.39 17.88 -1.96
N PRO A 163 -9.00 18.46 -0.92
CA PRO A 163 -8.26 19.12 0.15
C PRO A 163 -7.37 18.14 0.91
N VAL A 164 -7.79 16.89 1.13
CA VAL A 164 -6.92 15.90 1.79
C VAL A 164 -5.71 15.56 0.93
N GLY A 165 -5.89 15.37 -0.39
CA GLY A 165 -4.78 15.19 -1.33
C GLY A 165 -3.79 16.36 -1.30
N ILE A 166 -4.28 17.60 -1.23
CA ILE A 166 -3.44 18.79 -1.09
C ILE A 166 -2.68 18.79 0.25
N ILE A 167 -3.36 18.49 1.36
CA ILE A 167 -2.74 18.41 2.70
C ILE A 167 -1.61 17.38 2.67
N ASN A 168 -1.88 16.17 2.18
CA ASN A 168 -0.90 15.09 2.10
C ASN A 168 0.27 15.46 1.18
N ALA A 169 0.03 16.12 0.04
CA ALA A 169 1.11 16.58 -0.83
C ALA A 169 2.02 17.61 -0.16
N VAL A 170 1.44 18.60 0.52
CA VAL A 170 2.21 19.69 1.17
C VAL A 170 2.93 19.18 2.42
N MET A 171 2.25 18.44 3.29
CA MET A 171 2.84 17.90 4.52
C MET A 171 3.81 16.76 4.22
N GLY A 172 3.48 15.87 3.27
CA GLY A 172 4.38 14.82 2.81
C GLY A 172 5.69 15.37 2.24
N SER A 173 5.62 16.45 1.45
CA SER A 173 6.84 17.13 0.97
C SER A 173 7.71 17.67 2.10
N LYS A 174 7.10 18.21 3.17
CA LYS A 174 7.83 18.66 4.37
C LYS A 174 8.41 17.47 5.16
N ALA A 175 7.63 16.42 5.35
CA ALA A 175 8.03 15.20 6.03
C ALA A 175 9.25 14.56 5.32
N LEU A 176 9.22 14.43 4.00
CA LEU A 176 10.35 13.96 3.21
C LEU A 176 11.62 14.81 3.42
N ARG A 177 11.47 16.14 3.45
CA ARG A 177 12.60 17.03 3.75
C ARG A 177 13.15 16.79 5.16
N PHE A 178 12.29 16.62 6.17
CA PHE A 178 12.73 16.36 7.54
C PHE A 178 13.39 14.99 7.70
N SER A 179 12.84 13.95 7.05
CA SER A 179 13.42 12.61 6.99
C SER A 179 14.82 12.62 6.35
N ARG A 180 15.01 13.32 5.22
CA ARG A 180 16.35 13.50 4.63
C ARG A 180 17.35 14.16 5.59
N ASN A 181 16.94 15.22 6.30
CA ASN A 181 17.83 15.87 7.27
C ASN A 181 18.12 15.00 8.50
N PHE A 182 17.15 14.18 8.92
CA PHE A 182 17.34 13.19 9.98
C PHE A 182 18.38 12.15 9.56
N ASN A 183 18.24 11.57 8.36
CA ASN A 183 19.16 10.55 7.84
C ASN A 183 20.59 11.11 7.68
N ASN A 184 20.74 12.31 7.10
CA ASN A 184 22.05 12.95 6.95
C ASN A 184 22.74 13.21 8.30
N GLU A 185 21.98 13.53 9.35
CA GLU A 185 22.55 13.68 10.69
C GLU A 185 22.88 12.30 11.27
N PHE A 186 22.00 11.30 11.09
CA PHE A 186 22.19 9.92 11.56
C PHE A 186 23.44 9.26 10.98
N GLU A 187 23.76 9.48 9.71
CA GLU A 187 24.98 8.97 9.07
C GLU A 187 26.27 9.45 9.76
N ARG A 188 26.26 10.65 10.36
CA ARG A 188 27.42 11.20 11.09
C ARG A 188 27.61 10.59 12.47
N GLN A 189 26.70 9.72 12.91
CA GLN A 189 26.69 9.21 14.28
C GLN A 189 27.95 8.42 14.60
N VAL A 190 28.48 7.62 13.66
CA VAL A 190 29.68 6.80 13.88
C VAL A 190 30.88 7.69 14.20
N ASP A 191 31.15 8.69 13.36
CA ASP A 191 32.27 9.61 13.55
C ASP A 191 32.17 10.40 14.86
N ILE A 192 30.95 10.85 15.22
CA ILE A 192 30.73 11.65 16.44
C ILE A 192 30.88 10.81 17.71
N ILE A 193 30.52 9.52 17.65
CA ILE A 193 30.75 8.57 18.74
C ILE A 193 32.24 8.26 18.87
N ASP A 194 32.93 8.04 17.75
CA ASP A 194 34.37 7.74 17.72
C ASP A 194 35.20 8.90 18.31
N GLU A 195 34.87 10.15 17.98
CA GLU A 195 35.53 11.32 18.57
C GLU A 195 35.35 11.44 20.11
N GLY A 196 34.27 10.88 20.68
CA GLY A 196 34.02 10.82 22.12
C GLY A 196 33.86 12.18 22.84
N ARG A 197 33.76 13.30 22.13
CA ARG A 197 33.70 14.65 22.74
C ARG A 197 32.30 14.99 23.23
N ARG A 198 32.17 15.30 24.53
CA ARG A 198 30.87 15.58 25.19
C ARG A 198 29.99 16.61 24.46
N ARG A 199 30.55 17.75 24.03
CA ARG A 199 29.76 18.83 23.40
C ARG A 199 29.26 18.46 22.00
N PRO A 200 30.09 17.95 21.07
CA PRO A 200 29.62 17.40 19.78
C PRO A 200 28.53 16.35 19.93
N VAL A 201 28.69 15.40 20.85
CA VAL A 201 27.70 14.35 21.13
C VAL A 201 26.34 14.94 21.53
N LEU A 202 26.31 15.89 22.47
CA LEU A 202 25.06 16.54 22.90
C LEU A 202 24.38 17.33 21.77
N LEU A 203 25.15 18.02 20.93
CA LEU A 203 24.61 18.77 19.80
C LEU A 203 24.02 17.84 18.73
N HIS A 204 24.70 16.74 18.43
CA HIS A 204 24.25 15.73 17.48
C HIS A 204 22.91 15.12 17.87
N PHE A 205 22.81 14.56 19.08
CA PHE A 205 21.55 13.99 19.57
C PHE A 205 20.45 15.04 19.72
N GLY A 206 20.80 16.30 20.05
CA GLY A 206 19.87 17.42 20.04
C GLY A 206 19.29 17.71 18.65
N ARG A 207 20.12 17.66 17.59
CA ARG A 207 19.67 17.83 16.20
C ARG A 207 18.81 16.66 15.73
N LEU A 208 19.21 15.42 16.03
CA LEU A 208 18.40 14.24 15.73
C LEU A 208 17.01 14.34 16.36
N ALA A 209 16.95 14.74 17.63
CA ALA A 209 15.69 14.96 18.33
C ALA A 209 14.84 16.05 17.65
N GLN A 210 15.44 17.18 17.28
CA GLN A 210 14.73 18.26 16.57
C GLN A 210 14.15 17.82 15.22
N TRP A 211 14.91 17.06 14.42
CA TRP A 211 14.41 16.55 13.14
C TRP A 211 13.29 15.53 13.32
N ARG A 212 13.43 14.62 14.30
CA ARG A 212 12.39 13.64 14.63
C ARG A 212 11.10 14.32 15.11
N ILE A 213 11.20 15.34 15.95
CA ILE A 213 10.04 16.13 16.41
C ILE A 213 9.37 16.85 15.23
N ARG A 214 10.15 17.48 14.34
CA ARG A 214 9.60 18.17 13.16
C ARG A 214 8.89 17.22 12.20
N LEU A 215 9.46 16.04 11.98
CA LEU A 215 8.83 14.98 11.19
C LEU A 215 7.50 14.56 11.82
N SER A 216 7.51 14.18 13.10
CA SER A 216 6.30 13.79 13.83
C SER A 216 5.23 14.88 13.85
N ASN A 217 5.61 16.15 14.01
CA ASN A 217 4.66 17.27 13.95
C ASN A 217 4.04 17.46 12.56
N ALA A 218 4.80 17.21 11.49
CA ALA A 218 4.28 17.27 10.13
C ALA A 218 3.27 16.15 9.87
N ASP A 219 3.58 14.93 10.30
CA ASP A 219 2.69 13.77 10.18
C ASP A 219 1.41 13.97 11.00
N ALA A 220 1.56 14.39 12.27
CA ALA A 220 0.43 14.67 13.16
C ALA A 220 -0.48 15.78 12.61
N ALA A 221 0.09 16.85 12.03
CA ALA A 221 -0.69 17.91 11.41
C ALA A 221 -1.44 17.41 10.17
N SER A 222 -0.79 16.60 9.31
CA SER A 222 -1.44 16.02 8.13
C SER A 222 -2.64 15.16 8.53
N TRP A 223 -2.42 14.22 9.47
CA TRP A 223 -3.45 13.32 9.97
C TRP A 223 -4.60 14.08 10.63
N THR A 224 -4.31 15.03 11.53
CA THR A 224 -5.34 15.79 12.25
C THR A 224 -6.22 16.61 11.30
N LEU A 225 -5.61 17.23 10.28
CA LEU A 225 -6.37 18.00 9.28
C LEU A 225 -7.22 17.09 8.39
N ALA A 226 -6.69 15.95 7.96
CA ALA A 226 -7.42 14.97 7.18
C ALA A 226 -8.62 14.40 7.96
N GLU A 227 -8.39 14.00 9.21
CA GLU A 227 -9.42 13.45 10.11
C GLU A 227 -10.51 14.48 10.42
N GLY A 228 -10.12 15.75 10.65
CA GLY A 228 -11.07 16.84 10.85
C GLY A 228 -12.00 17.06 9.65
N LEU A 229 -11.45 16.99 8.42
CA LEU A 229 -12.25 17.08 7.20
C LEU A 229 -13.12 15.83 6.99
N ALA A 230 -12.59 14.65 7.29
CA ALA A 230 -13.30 13.38 7.21
C ALA A 230 -14.50 13.34 8.16
N LEU A 231 -14.34 13.84 9.39
CA LEU A 231 -15.43 13.98 10.35
C LEU A 231 -16.54 14.89 9.81
N ILE A 232 -16.19 16.07 9.26
CA ILE A 232 -17.17 16.98 8.67
C ILE A 232 -17.91 16.30 7.52
N ALA A 233 -17.19 15.67 6.60
CA ALA A 233 -17.79 14.96 5.47
C ALA A 233 -18.71 13.82 5.93
N THR A 234 -18.30 13.04 6.93
CA THR A 234 -19.10 11.95 7.51
C THR A 234 -20.41 12.47 8.09
N VAL A 235 -20.36 13.56 8.86
CA VAL A 235 -21.55 14.20 9.43
C VAL A 235 -22.47 14.73 8.32
N LEU A 236 -21.94 15.37 7.28
CA LEU A 236 -22.72 15.86 6.15
C LEU A 236 -23.39 14.71 5.37
N VAL A 237 -22.67 13.63 5.09
CA VAL A 237 -23.22 12.44 4.44
C VAL A 237 -24.31 11.82 5.29
N LEU A 238 -24.10 11.72 6.60
CA LEU A 238 -25.09 11.17 7.52
C LEU A 238 -26.39 11.98 7.52
N PHE A 239 -26.30 13.30 7.66
CA PHE A 239 -27.47 14.18 7.59
C PHE A 239 -28.16 14.08 6.23
N GLN A 240 -27.40 14.07 5.14
CA GLN A 240 -27.93 13.96 3.79
C GLN A 240 -28.72 12.65 3.62
N VAL A 241 -28.12 11.50 3.89
CA VAL A 241 -28.74 10.18 3.71
C VAL A 241 -29.93 10.00 4.66
N ALA A 242 -29.81 10.42 5.92
CA ALA A 242 -30.89 10.27 6.90
C ALA A 242 -32.10 11.19 6.63
N SER A 243 -31.91 12.28 5.86
CA SER A 243 -33.00 13.18 5.48
C SER A 243 -33.85 12.67 4.32
N GLN A 244 -33.42 11.59 3.63
CA GLN A 244 -34.12 11.07 2.47
C GLN A 244 -35.46 10.40 2.86
N PRO A 245 -36.58 10.73 2.16
CA PRO A 245 -37.87 10.13 2.45
C PRO A 245 -37.85 8.60 2.28
N GLY A 246 -38.32 7.86 3.29
CA GLY A 246 -38.41 6.40 3.23
C GLY A 246 -37.06 5.68 3.31
N VAL A 247 -35.99 6.35 3.75
CA VAL A 247 -34.69 5.72 3.96
C VAL A 247 -34.80 4.60 5.01
N LEU A 248 -34.16 3.47 4.73
CA LEU A 248 -34.14 2.31 5.63
C LEU A 248 -32.85 2.29 6.46
N ALA A 249 -32.89 1.67 7.63
CA ALA A 249 -31.75 1.62 8.56
C ALA A 249 -30.50 0.99 7.93
N GLY A 250 -30.67 -0.07 7.13
CA GLY A 250 -29.59 -0.72 6.40
C GLY A 250 -28.98 0.14 5.31
N THR A 251 -29.76 1.04 4.69
CA THR A 251 -29.26 2.03 3.73
C THR A 251 -28.34 3.04 4.42
N ILE A 252 -28.74 3.52 5.61
CA ILE A 252 -27.91 4.42 6.42
C ILE A 252 -26.62 3.71 6.82
N PHE A 253 -26.72 2.45 7.31
CA PHE A 253 -25.55 1.65 7.66
C PHE A 253 -24.58 1.51 6.49
N ALA A 254 -25.07 1.09 5.33
CA ALA A 254 -24.24 0.87 4.16
C ALA A 254 -23.51 2.16 3.74
N SER A 255 -24.23 3.29 3.68
CA SER A 255 -23.64 4.59 3.35
C SER A 255 -22.54 4.99 4.33
N ILE A 256 -22.76 4.87 5.64
CA ILE A 256 -21.72 5.18 6.64
C ILE A 256 -20.52 4.25 6.49
N ALA A 257 -20.76 2.95 6.32
CA ALA A 257 -19.69 1.98 6.13
C ALA A 257 -18.87 2.25 4.86
N TYR A 258 -19.48 2.77 3.79
CA TYR A 258 -18.74 3.23 2.61
C TYR A 258 -17.94 4.52 2.87
N VAL A 259 -18.48 5.46 3.65
CA VAL A 259 -17.72 6.64 4.09
C VAL A 259 -16.47 6.20 4.87
N LEU A 260 -16.63 5.32 5.86
CA LEU A 260 -15.52 4.79 6.66
C LEU A 260 -14.50 4.05 5.79
N ARG A 261 -14.97 3.24 4.83
CA ARG A 261 -14.07 2.56 3.87
C ARG A 261 -13.22 3.56 3.08
N VAL A 262 -13.80 4.65 2.60
CA VAL A 262 -13.06 5.70 1.87
C VAL A 262 -12.01 6.34 2.77
N ILE A 263 -12.35 6.62 4.04
CA ILE A 263 -11.42 7.20 5.02
C ILE A 263 -10.27 6.24 5.32
N GLU A 264 -10.56 4.98 5.64
CA GLU A 264 -9.55 3.92 5.87
C GLU A 264 -8.61 3.78 4.67
N SER A 265 -9.17 3.75 3.46
CA SER A 265 -8.39 3.61 2.22
C SER A 265 -7.51 4.82 1.94
N MET A 266 -7.97 6.01 2.33
CA MET A 266 -7.22 7.26 2.20
C MET A 266 -6.00 7.30 3.14
N ASP A 267 -6.12 6.74 4.34
CA ASP A 267 -5.04 6.66 5.33
C ASP A 267 -3.93 5.67 4.92
N GLU A 268 -4.23 4.67 4.09
CA GLU A 268 -3.24 3.71 3.58
C GLU A 268 -2.35 4.27 2.44
N ILE A 269 -2.81 5.31 1.75
CA ILE A 269 -2.11 5.86 0.56
C ILE A 269 -0.70 6.38 0.88
N PRO A 270 -0.46 7.17 1.94
CA PRO A 270 0.87 7.71 2.23
C PRO A 270 1.92 6.62 2.42
N GLY A 271 1.61 5.55 3.18
CA GLY A 271 2.53 4.42 3.39
C GLY A 271 2.82 3.67 2.10
N THR A 272 1.79 3.47 1.28
CA THR A 272 1.91 2.85 -0.03
C THR A 272 2.85 3.61 -0.96
N VAL A 273 2.72 4.95 -1.01
CA VAL A 273 3.61 5.81 -1.81
C VAL A 273 5.06 5.73 -1.30
N GLN A 274 5.27 5.66 0.02
CA GLN A 274 6.61 5.51 0.59
C GLN A 274 7.27 4.19 0.18
N ASN A 275 6.55 3.07 0.21
CA ASN A 275 7.07 1.76 -0.20
C ASN A 275 7.45 1.75 -1.69
N VAL A 276 6.63 2.35 -2.55
CA VAL A 276 6.96 2.54 -3.98
C VAL A 276 8.23 3.36 -4.15
N MET A 277 8.35 4.48 -3.43
CA MET A 277 9.54 5.34 -3.50
C MET A 277 10.80 4.63 -2.99
N HIS A 278 10.68 3.80 -1.95
CA HIS A 278 11.78 2.97 -1.44
C HIS A 278 12.29 1.99 -2.51
N LEU A 279 11.37 1.26 -3.17
CA LEU A 279 11.73 0.34 -4.26
C LEU A 279 12.40 1.06 -5.45
N ILE A 280 11.91 2.25 -5.80
CA ILE A 280 12.53 3.08 -6.86
C ILE A 280 13.95 3.52 -6.45
N ASP A 281 14.17 3.89 -5.19
CA ASP A 281 15.49 4.27 -4.68
C ASP A 281 16.48 3.11 -4.71
N ILE A 282 16.07 1.92 -4.24
CA ILE A 282 16.86 0.68 -4.33
C ILE A 282 17.28 0.43 -5.78
N ARG A 283 16.32 0.40 -6.71
CA ARG A 283 16.61 0.21 -8.13
C ARG A 283 17.58 1.25 -8.69
N SER A 284 17.43 2.51 -8.27
CA SER A 284 18.28 3.63 -8.71
C SER A 284 19.73 3.49 -8.22
N ARG A 285 19.94 3.09 -6.95
CA ARG A 285 21.28 2.88 -6.38
C ARG A 285 22.06 1.80 -7.14
N ILE A 286 21.39 0.73 -7.55
CA ILE A 286 21.99 -0.35 -8.35
C ILE A 286 22.37 0.13 -9.73
N SER A 287 21.43 0.78 -10.44
CA SER A 287 21.71 1.27 -11.80
C SER A 287 22.85 2.29 -11.84
N ASN A 288 23.11 2.98 -10.72
CA ASN A 288 24.22 3.93 -10.62
C ASN A 288 25.52 3.27 -10.17
N ALA A 289 25.46 2.21 -9.35
CA ALA A 289 26.61 1.32 -9.11
C ALA A 289 27.05 0.65 -10.43
N ASP A 290 26.09 0.19 -11.24
CA ASP A 290 26.30 -0.40 -12.57
C ASP A 290 26.96 0.55 -13.60
N LYS A 291 26.95 1.88 -13.36
CA LYS A 291 27.55 2.89 -14.25
C LYS A 291 28.93 3.37 -13.79
N ALA A 292 29.33 3.00 -12.57
CA ALA A 292 30.60 3.39 -11.99
C ALA A 292 31.73 2.39 -12.30
N ASP A 293 31.37 1.20 -12.80
CA ASP A 293 32.25 0.16 -13.35
C ASP A 293 32.24 0.16 -14.90
#